data_AF-A0A0C9W5X9-F1
#
_entry.id   AF-A0A0C9W5X9-F1
#
_cell.length_a   1.000
_cell.length_b   1.000
_cell.length_c   1.000
_cell.angle_alpha   90.00
_cell.angle_beta   90.00
_cell.angle_gamma   90.00
#
_symmetry.space_group_name_H-M   'P 1'
#
loop_
_entity.id
_entity.type
_entity.pdbx_description
1 polymer ?
#
loop_
_entity_poly.entity_id
_entity_poly.type
_entity_poly.pdbx_seq_one_letter_code
_entity_poly.pdbx_strand_id
1 'polypeptide(L)'
;MRTALHVPTSKDWIASFSPYPFQNNLTNFLTPVTNSDGDPRNDDFLVPHFGSQLAIQNTFGDIQGFTKPPATPWFGDDGKMAGIVHQERNLTFALFEDAGHLVPQWQPARALTFGCNKNGTVLSDGLVIGGESVPLQNNILPAEHNPIFTGPDAAMGSIVWPSVTIASWDMFTATALSAPLGTAALNV
;
A
#
# COMPACT_ATOMS: atom_id res chain seq x y z
N MET A 1 34.19 -0.30 -7.12
CA MET A 1 33.13 -0.58 -6.12
C MET A 1 33.32 -1.91 -5.40
N ARG A 2 33.43 -3.06 -6.10
CA ARG A 2 33.56 -4.40 -5.46
C ARG A 2 34.77 -4.55 -4.52
N THR A 3 35.94 -4.07 -4.93
CA THR A 3 37.14 -4.08 -4.07
C THR A 3 36.96 -3.25 -2.80
N ALA A 4 36.20 -2.15 -2.85
CA ALA A 4 35.93 -1.30 -1.69
C ALA A 4 34.94 -1.94 -0.70
N LEU A 5 34.13 -2.89 -1.16
CA LEU A 5 33.21 -3.67 -0.34
C LEU A 5 33.85 -4.97 0.17
N HIS A 6 35.13 -5.23 -0.16
CA HIS A 6 35.87 -6.45 0.18
C HIS A 6 35.17 -7.74 -0.32
N VAL A 7 34.46 -7.63 -1.44
CA VAL A 7 33.72 -8.76 -2.03
C VAL A 7 34.44 -9.36 -3.24
N PRO A 8 34.15 -10.62 -3.61
CA PRO A 8 34.73 -11.25 -4.79
C PRO A 8 34.57 -10.38 -6.03
N THR A 9 35.70 -10.05 -6.67
CA THR A 9 35.74 -9.26 -7.91
C THR A 9 35.57 -10.12 -9.15
N SER A 10 35.74 -11.43 -9.02
CA SER A 10 35.68 -12.41 -10.12
C SER A 10 34.28 -12.82 -10.54
N LYS A 11 33.22 -12.27 -9.92
CA LYS A 11 31.82 -12.58 -10.23
C LYS A 11 30.97 -11.33 -10.20
N ASP A 12 29.94 -11.33 -11.04
CA ASP A 12 28.87 -10.34 -10.99
C ASP A 12 27.87 -10.67 -9.89
N TRP A 13 27.34 -9.60 -9.30
CA TRP A 13 26.29 -9.67 -8.29
C TRP A 13 24.97 -9.61 -9.02
N ILE A 14 24.11 -10.60 -8.78
CA ILE A 14 22.79 -10.71 -9.41
C ILE A 14 21.78 -10.85 -8.27
N ALA A 15 20.74 -10.01 -8.28
CA ALA A 15 19.60 -10.20 -7.39
C ALA A 15 18.79 -11.42 -7.87
N SER A 16 18.64 -12.42 -7.02
CA SER A 16 17.82 -13.60 -7.31
C SER A 16 17.21 -14.15 -6.04
N PHE A 17 15.92 -14.47 -6.10
CA PHE A 17 15.17 -15.10 -5.01
C PHE A 17 14.92 -16.60 -5.28
N SER A 18 15.57 -17.17 -6.31
CA SER A 18 15.40 -18.56 -6.71
C SER A 18 16.64 -19.41 -6.40
N PRO A 19 16.49 -20.59 -5.78
CA PRO A 19 15.23 -21.17 -5.27
C PRO A 19 14.81 -20.56 -3.92
N TYR A 20 13.50 -20.39 -3.72
CA TYR A 20 12.96 -19.97 -2.42
C TYR A 20 13.25 -21.08 -1.38
N PRO A 21 13.90 -20.77 -0.24
CA PRO A 21 14.50 -21.79 0.62
C PRO A 21 13.49 -22.67 1.37
N PHE A 22 12.20 -22.30 1.37
CA PHE A 22 11.16 -23.00 2.14
C PHE A 22 10.27 -23.97 1.34
N GLN A 23 10.65 -24.33 0.11
CA GLN A 23 9.98 -25.35 -0.73
C GLN A 23 8.47 -25.15 -0.98
N ASN A 24 7.88 -24.04 -0.55
CA ASN A 24 6.53 -23.64 -0.90
C ASN A 24 6.54 -23.01 -2.30
N ASN A 25 5.94 -23.71 -3.26
CA ASN A 25 5.70 -23.18 -4.61
C ASN A 25 4.62 -22.10 -4.55
N LEU A 26 5.03 -20.84 -4.44
CA LEU A 26 4.18 -19.66 -4.69
C LEU A 26 3.92 -19.45 -6.20
N THR A 27 4.48 -20.29 -7.06
CA THR A 27 4.51 -20.16 -8.52
C THR A 27 3.15 -20.28 -9.20
N ASN A 28 2.10 -20.74 -8.51
CA ASN A 28 0.80 -21.00 -9.13
C ASN A 28 -0.21 -19.84 -9.04
N PHE A 29 0.11 -18.73 -8.38
CA PHE A 29 -0.82 -17.60 -8.23
C PHE A 29 -0.45 -16.33 -9.02
N LEU A 30 0.72 -16.28 -9.66
CA LEU A 30 1.32 -14.99 -10.11
C LEU A 30 1.85 -14.98 -11.55
N THR A 31 1.47 -15.94 -12.40
CA THR A 31 2.14 -16.13 -13.70
C THR A 31 2.03 -14.98 -14.73
N PRO A 32 1.19 -13.93 -14.59
CA PRO A 32 1.35 -12.74 -15.44
C PRO A 32 1.81 -11.47 -14.72
N VAL A 33 1.93 -11.41 -13.40
CA VAL A 33 2.25 -10.15 -12.69
C VAL A 33 3.58 -10.30 -11.94
N THR A 34 4.67 -10.31 -12.71
CA THR A 34 6.05 -10.47 -12.22
C THR A 34 6.69 -9.17 -11.73
N ASN A 35 5.92 -8.10 -11.54
CA ASN A 35 6.49 -6.83 -11.13
C ASN A 35 6.14 -6.62 -9.65
N SER A 36 7.05 -7.03 -8.76
CA SER A 36 7.14 -6.44 -7.41
C SER A 36 7.47 -4.94 -7.48
N ASP A 37 7.97 -4.47 -8.64
CA ASP A 37 8.62 -3.17 -8.83
C ASP A 37 8.01 -2.33 -9.97
N GLY A 38 6.89 -2.75 -10.56
CA GLY A 38 6.29 -2.12 -11.73
C GLY A 38 4.83 -1.73 -11.51
N ASP A 39 4.66 -0.63 -10.78
CA ASP A 39 3.49 0.19 -10.41
C ASP A 39 2.06 -0.29 -10.77
N PRO A 40 1.10 -0.16 -9.83
CA PRO A 40 0.74 1.19 -9.35
C PRO A 40 0.90 1.32 -7.79
N ARG A 41 0.59 2.45 -7.10
CA ARG A 41 0.96 2.76 -5.65
C ARG A 41 -0.21 2.73 -4.62
N ASN A 42 -0.02 2.28 -3.35
CA ASN A 42 -1.04 1.56 -2.52
C ASN A 42 -1.36 0.12 -3.00
N ASP A 43 -0.51 -0.36 -3.87
CA ASP A 43 -0.95 -1.03 -5.11
C ASP A 43 0.24 -1.88 -5.62
N ASP A 44 1.03 -2.28 -4.62
CA ASP A 44 1.49 -3.63 -4.51
C ASP A 44 0.34 -4.60 -4.81
N PHE A 45 0.31 -5.09 -6.05
CA PHE A 45 -0.63 -6.11 -6.47
C PHE A 45 -0.32 -7.48 -5.85
N LEU A 46 0.92 -7.73 -5.46
CA LEU A 46 1.35 -8.98 -4.84
C LEU A 46 0.87 -9.07 -3.39
N VAL A 47 0.97 -7.97 -2.63
CA VAL A 47 0.50 -7.85 -1.25
C VAL A 47 -0.33 -6.57 -1.07
N PRO A 48 -1.57 -6.54 -1.60
CA PRO A 48 -2.39 -5.35 -1.55
C PRO A 48 -2.79 -5.03 -0.11
N HIS A 49 -2.86 -3.72 0.19
CA HIS A 49 -3.22 -3.22 1.51
C HIS A 49 -4.58 -3.74 2.02
N PHE A 50 -5.56 -3.98 1.13
CA PHE A 50 -6.85 -4.55 1.49
C PHE A 50 -6.71 -5.93 2.15
N GLY A 51 -5.77 -6.76 1.69
CA GLY A 51 -5.50 -8.06 2.33
C GLY A 51 -5.01 -7.91 3.76
N SER A 52 -4.13 -6.93 4.00
CA SER A 52 -3.66 -6.60 5.35
C SER A 52 -4.78 -6.05 6.23
N GLN A 53 -5.63 -5.17 5.69
CA GLN A 53 -6.80 -4.67 6.42
C GLN A 53 -7.76 -5.82 6.77
N LEU A 54 -8.06 -6.71 5.84
CA LEU A 54 -8.90 -7.88 6.08
C LEU A 54 -8.30 -8.82 7.14
N ALA A 55 -6.97 -9.04 7.10
CA ALA A 55 -6.29 -9.84 8.12
C ALA A 55 -6.46 -9.23 9.52
N ILE A 56 -6.35 -7.90 9.64
CA ILE A 56 -6.59 -7.18 10.89
C ILE A 56 -8.07 -7.29 11.32
N GLN A 57 -9.00 -7.22 10.37
CA GLN A 57 -10.44 -7.36 10.61
C GLN A 57 -10.85 -8.78 11.05
N ASN A 58 -10.01 -9.79 10.84
CA ASN A 58 -10.26 -11.18 11.24
C ASN A 58 -9.85 -11.51 12.68
N THR A 59 -9.89 -10.52 13.58
CA THR A 59 -9.72 -10.54 15.06
C THR A 59 -8.33 -10.10 15.56
N PHE A 60 -8.30 -9.05 16.40
CA PHE A 60 -7.08 -8.54 17.03
C PHE A 60 -7.38 -7.98 18.44
N GLY A 61 -6.73 -8.54 19.48
CA GLY A 61 -6.84 -8.01 20.85
C GLY A 61 -8.24 -8.12 21.46
N ASP A 62 -8.79 -9.34 21.45
CA ASP A 62 -10.11 -9.72 22.01
C ASP A 62 -11.35 -9.04 21.37
N ILE A 63 -11.13 -8.17 20.39
CA ILE A 63 -12.17 -7.47 19.63
C ILE A 63 -11.88 -7.65 18.15
N GLN A 64 -12.93 -7.64 17.33
CA GLN A 64 -12.80 -7.75 15.89
C GLN A 64 -12.29 -6.44 15.27
N GLY A 65 -11.09 -6.48 14.66
CA GLY A 65 -10.57 -5.38 13.83
C GLY A 65 -10.42 -4.05 14.53
N PHE A 66 -10.13 -2.99 13.76
CA PHE A 66 -10.11 -1.62 14.29
C PHE A 66 -11.51 -1.16 14.70
N THR A 67 -11.61 -0.44 15.82
CA THR A 67 -12.89 0.15 16.26
C THR A 67 -13.32 1.33 15.40
N LYS A 68 -12.37 1.91 14.63
CA LYS A 68 -12.60 2.95 13.64
C LYS A 68 -11.87 2.62 12.34
N PRO A 69 -12.42 2.99 11.16
CA PRO A 69 -11.71 2.80 9.91
C PRO A 69 -10.43 3.65 9.87
N PRO A 70 -9.32 3.16 9.29
CA PRO A 70 -8.13 3.97 9.06
C PRO A 70 -8.46 5.19 8.19
N ALA A 71 -8.30 6.40 8.72
CA ALA A 71 -8.73 7.62 8.01
C ALA A 71 -7.86 8.85 8.30
N THR A 72 -6.85 8.74 9.18
CA THR A 72 -6.04 9.89 9.57
C THR A 72 -4.91 10.14 8.58
N PRO A 73 -4.86 11.32 7.93
CA PRO A 73 -3.77 11.66 7.03
C PRO A 73 -2.51 11.91 7.84
N TRP A 74 -1.37 11.43 7.37
CA TRP A 74 -0.07 11.83 7.89
C TRP A 74 0.74 12.53 6.80
N PHE A 75 1.70 13.33 7.25
CA PHE A 75 2.45 14.24 6.40
C PHE A 75 3.95 13.97 6.58
N GLY A 76 4.70 14.11 5.48
CA GLY A 76 6.15 14.11 5.52
C GLY A 76 6.70 15.42 6.08
N ASP A 77 8.01 15.46 6.29
CA ASP A 77 8.73 16.66 6.75
C ASP A 77 8.65 17.82 5.75
N ASP A 78 8.35 17.52 4.49
CA ASP A 78 8.08 18.50 3.43
C ASP A 78 6.67 19.12 3.50
N GLY A 79 5.85 18.69 4.47
CA GLY A 79 4.47 19.14 4.67
C GLY A 79 3.49 18.57 3.66
N LYS A 80 3.91 17.66 2.77
CA LYS A 80 3.01 16.97 1.84
C LYS A 80 2.35 15.79 2.51
N MET A 81 1.14 15.45 2.06
CA MET A 81 0.51 14.20 2.46
C MET A 81 1.46 13.04 2.12
N ALA A 82 1.53 12.08 3.02
CA ALA A 82 2.38 10.92 2.92
C ALA A 82 1.58 9.61 3.00
N GLY A 83 0.28 9.71 3.29
CA GLY A 83 -0.68 8.62 3.24
C GLY A 83 -1.62 8.63 4.45
N ILE A 84 -2.03 7.44 4.88
CA ILE A 84 -2.96 7.23 6.00
C ILE A 84 -2.28 6.47 7.12
N VAL A 85 -2.56 6.83 8.36
CA VAL A 85 -2.08 6.14 9.55
C VAL A 85 -3.24 5.86 10.49
N HIS A 86 -3.21 4.70 11.13
CA HIS A 86 -4.14 4.31 12.18
C HIS A 86 -3.37 3.57 13.26
N GLN A 87 -3.55 3.97 14.51
CA GLN A 87 -2.89 3.36 15.64
C GLN A 87 -3.93 3.01 16.70
N GLU A 88 -4.01 1.74 17.06
CA GLU A 88 -5.01 1.27 18.01
C GLU A 88 -4.51 0.02 18.72
N ARG A 89 -4.57 0.01 20.06
CA ARG A 89 -4.17 -1.14 20.90
C ARG A 89 -2.79 -1.72 20.53
N ASN A 90 -1.81 -0.84 20.40
CA ASN A 90 -0.41 -1.15 20.03
C ASN A 90 -0.21 -1.71 18.61
N LEU A 91 -1.24 -1.71 17.76
CA LEU A 91 -1.11 -1.96 16.33
C LEU A 91 -1.04 -0.63 15.59
N THR A 92 -0.06 -0.47 14.71
CA THR A 92 -0.01 0.63 13.75
C THR A 92 -0.22 0.07 12.36
N PHE A 93 -1.22 0.58 11.67
CA PHE A 93 -1.44 0.39 10.24
C PHE A 93 -1.13 1.69 9.52
N ALA A 94 -0.39 1.60 8.41
CA ALA A 94 -0.09 2.76 7.59
C ALA A 94 -0.14 2.41 6.11
N LEU A 95 -0.72 3.34 5.36
CA LEU A 95 -0.60 3.45 3.92
C LEU A 95 0.41 4.54 3.62
N PHE A 96 1.32 4.24 2.69
CA PHE A 96 2.24 5.20 2.12
C PHE A 96 1.68 5.60 0.77
N GLU A 97 1.33 6.87 0.64
CA GLU A 97 1.04 7.46 -0.65
C GLU A 97 2.27 7.31 -1.54
N ASP A 98 2.00 6.98 -2.80
CA ASP A 98 3.01 6.81 -3.83
C ASP A 98 4.10 5.75 -3.52
N ALA A 99 3.74 4.65 -2.86
CA ALA A 99 4.62 3.49 -2.69
C ALA A 99 3.99 2.14 -3.13
N GLY A 100 4.81 1.28 -3.74
CA GLY A 100 4.52 -0.14 -4.03
C GLY A 100 5.14 -1.10 -3.00
N HIS A 101 5.47 -2.34 -3.42
CA HIS A 101 5.96 -3.42 -2.55
C HIS A 101 7.18 -3.00 -1.69
N LEU A 102 8.12 -2.28 -2.31
CA LEU A 102 9.33 -1.78 -1.66
C LEU A 102 9.17 -0.31 -1.26
N VAL A 103 8.43 -0.03 -0.18
CA VAL A 103 8.16 1.35 0.28
C VAL A 103 9.42 2.24 0.34
N PRO A 104 10.57 1.80 0.93
CA PRO A 104 11.76 2.65 0.98
C PRO A 104 12.43 2.92 -0.37
N GLN A 105 12.18 2.10 -1.39
CA GLN A 105 12.67 2.34 -2.75
C GLN A 105 11.93 3.52 -3.40
N TRP A 106 10.62 3.62 -3.14
CA TRP A 106 9.75 4.63 -3.75
C TRP A 106 9.66 5.90 -2.93
N GLN A 107 9.61 5.77 -1.61
CA GLN A 107 9.40 6.86 -0.67
C GLN A 107 10.48 6.85 0.44
N PRO A 108 11.79 6.94 0.10
CA PRO A 108 12.88 6.80 1.07
C PRO A 108 12.81 7.82 2.21
N ALA A 109 12.48 9.08 1.90
CA ALA A 109 12.37 10.14 2.90
C ALA A 109 11.21 9.88 3.86
N ARG A 110 10.04 9.51 3.34
CA ARG A 110 8.85 9.20 4.14
C ARG A 110 9.04 7.93 4.97
N ALA A 111 9.69 6.90 4.41
CA ALA A 111 10.00 5.66 5.11
C ALA A 111 10.97 5.87 6.27
N LEU A 112 11.92 6.80 6.14
CA LEU A 112 12.88 7.13 7.19
C LEU A 112 12.23 7.86 8.37
N THR A 113 11.27 8.74 8.12
CA THR A 113 10.66 9.59 9.15
C THR A 113 9.42 8.98 9.80
N PHE A 114 8.87 7.92 9.21
CA PHE A 114 7.71 7.23 9.74
C PHE A 114 7.97 6.57 11.12
N GLY A 115 6.99 6.67 12.03
CA GLY A 115 6.92 5.84 13.23
C GLY A 115 7.08 6.53 14.59
N CYS A 116 7.44 7.82 14.63
CA CYS A 116 7.64 8.53 15.92
C CYS A 116 6.49 9.48 16.33
N ASN A 117 5.45 9.64 15.51
CA ASN A 117 4.31 10.50 15.86
C ASN A 117 3.11 9.69 16.40
N LYS A 118 2.23 10.35 17.16
CA LYS A 118 0.97 9.76 17.68
C LYS A 118 -0.21 9.93 16.73
N ASN A 119 0.05 10.34 15.49
CA ASN A 119 -1.00 10.66 14.53
C ASN A 119 -1.76 9.37 14.18
N GLY A 120 -3.09 9.42 14.13
CA GLY A 120 -3.96 8.26 13.94
C GLY A 120 -4.17 7.41 15.20
N THR A 121 -3.63 7.80 16.36
CA THR A 121 -3.92 7.09 17.62
C THR A 121 -5.37 7.28 18.05
N VAL A 122 -6.09 6.18 18.20
CA VAL A 122 -7.40 6.11 18.85
C VAL A 122 -7.22 6.11 20.36
N LEU A 123 -7.75 7.15 21.02
CA LEU A 123 -7.74 7.29 22.48
C LEU A 123 -8.88 6.52 23.13
N SER A 124 -8.82 6.35 24.45
CA SER A 124 -9.82 5.61 25.23
C SER A 124 -11.23 6.20 25.19
N ASP A 125 -11.35 7.50 24.92
CA ASP A 125 -12.60 8.23 24.71
C ASP A 125 -13.09 8.17 23.25
N GLY A 126 -12.36 7.46 22.38
CA GLY A 126 -12.65 7.35 20.95
C GLY A 126 -12.14 8.52 20.10
N LEU A 127 -11.47 9.53 20.69
CA LEU A 127 -10.86 10.61 19.92
C LEU A 127 -9.66 10.09 19.11
N VAL A 128 -9.52 10.56 17.87
CA VAL A 128 -8.37 10.21 17.01
C VAL A 128 -7.42 11.40 16.91
N ILE A 129 -6.17 11.21 17.33
CA ILE A 129 -5.13 12.24 17.23
C ILE A 129 -4.85 12.53 15.74
N GLY A 130 -4.83 13.81 15.36
CA GLY A 130 -4.69 14.22 13.96
C GLY A 130 -6.01 14.35 13.20
N GLY A 131 -7.10 13.92 13.82
CA GLY A 131 -8.42 13.90 13.22
C GLY A 131 -8.61 12.75 12.22
N GLU A 132 -9.84 12.63 11.77
CA GLU A 132 -10.24 11.70 10.71
C GLU A 132 -10.61 12.59 9.51
N SER A 133 -9.97 12.40 8.37
CA SER A 133 -10.43 13.00 7.11
C SER A 133 -10.96 11.90 6.21
N VAL A 134 -11.69 12.25 5.15
CA VAL A 134 -12.27 11.28 4.21
C VAL A 134 -11.43 11.18 2.91
N PRO A 135 -10.09 11.08 2.94
CA PRO A 135 -9.33 10.96 1.69
C PRO A 135 -9.55 9.56 1.07
N LEU A 136 -9.98 8.59 1.89
CA LEU A 136 -10.40 7.28 1.42
C LEU A 136 -11.88 7.34 1.01
N GLN A 137 -12.17 7.62 -0.26
CA GLN A 137 -13.51 7.36 -0.79
C GLN A 137 -13.76 5.84 -0.69
N ASN A 138 -14.64 5.42 0.22
CA ASN A 138 -14.96 4.02 0.48
C ASN A 138 -13.74 3.14 0.90
N ASN A 139 -12.85 3.66 1.74
CA ASN A 139 -11.63 2.98 2.22
C ASN A 139 -10.54 2.75 1.14
N ILE A 140 -10.61 3.46 0.01
CA ILE A 140 -9.63 3.35 -1.08
C ILE A 140 -8.75 4.60 -1.13
N LEU A 141 -7.43 4.43 -0.98
CA LEU A 141 -6.46 5.47 -1.36
C LEU A 141 -6.16 5.22 -2.85
N PRO A 142 -6.68 6.06 -3.76
CA PRO A 142 -6.49 5.82 -5.19
C PRO A 142 -5.03 5.93 -5.56
N ALA A 143 -4.62 5.07 -6.49
CA ALA A 143 -3.32 5.14 -7.11
C ALA A 143 -3.22 6.28 -8.13
N GLU A 144 -2.00 6.68 -8.47
CA GLU A 144 -1.76 7.60 -9.58
C GLU A 144 -1.95 6.91 -10.95
N HIS A 145 -2.33 7.68 -11.96
CA HIS A 145 -2.52 7.21 -13.35
C HIS A 145 -1.21 7.04 -14.15
N ASN A 146 -0.15 6.62 -13.48
CA ASN A 146 1.18 6.48 -14.06
C ASN A 146 1.31 5.23 -14.95
N PRO A 147 2.36 5.16 -15.79
CA PRO A 147 2.64 3.97 -16.57
C PRO A 147 2.84 2.73 -15.70
N ILE A 148 2.18 1.63 -16.07
CA ILE A 148 2.43 0.31 -15.49
C ILE A 148 3.65 -0.26 -16.20
N PHE A 149 4.72 -0.53 -15.46
CA PHE A 149 5.94 -1.12 -16.00
C PHE A 149 5.86 -2.64 -15.96
N THR A 150 6.23 -3.32 -17.04
CA THR A 150 6.26 -4.79 -17.12
C THR A 150 7.67 -5.31 -17.39
N GLY A 151 8.01 -6.44 -16.76
CA GLY A 151 9.29 -7.13 -16.91
C GLY A 151 10.14 -7.12 -15.63
N PRO A 152 11.22 -7.93 -15.57
CA PRO A 152 12.14 -7.98 -14.44
C PRO A 152 12.93 -6.67 -14.31
N ASP A 153 13.11 -6.20 -13.06
CA ASP A 153 13.95 -5.06 -12.62
C ASP A 153 13.94 -3.85 -13.58
N ALA A 154 12.94 -2.98 -13.40
CA ALA A 154 12.74 -1.73 -14.13
C ALA A 154 12.63 -1.86 -15.67
N ALA A 155 11.37 -1.89 -16.12
CA ALA A 155 10.88 -1.57 -17.46
C ALA A 155 11.55 -2.28 -18.65
N MET A 156 11.10 -3.50 -18.96
CA MET A 156 11.19 -4.01 -20.33
C MET A 156 10.08 -3.41 -21.23
N GLY A 157 8.97 -3.00 -20.63
CA GLY A 157 7.90 -2.27 -21.31
C GLY A 157 7.08 -1.42 -20.32
N SER A 158 6.30 -0.48 -20.86
CA SER A 158 5.34 0.30 -20.10
C SER A 158 4.02 0.38 -20.85
N ILE A 159 2.90 0.22 -20.14
CA ILE A 159 1.57 0.49 -20.67
C ILE A 159 0.98 1.70 -19.95
N VAL A 160 0.47 2.65 -20.73
CA VAL A 160 -0.32 3.78 -20.24
C VAL A 160 -1.68 3.67 -20.93
N TRP A 161 -2.74 3.70 -20.15
CA TRP A 161 -4.09 3.73 -20.72
C TRP A 161 -4.34 5.09 -21.39
N PRO A 162 -5.14 5.13 -22.48
CA PRO A 162 -5.54 6.41 -23.08
C PRO A 162 -6.18 7.34 -22.04
N SER A 163 -5.89 8.64 -22.12
CA SER A 163 -6.40 9.63 -21.17
C SER A 163 -7.93 9.64 -21.06
N VAL A 164 -8.63 9.32 -22.15
CA VAL A 164 -10.10 9.19 -22.16
C VAL A 164 -10.60 7.98 -21.37
N THR A 165 -9.82 6.89 -21.34
CA THR A 165 -10.12 5.70 -20.53
C THR A 165 -9.93 6.02 -19.05
N ILE A 166 -8.82 6.66 -18.70
CA ILE A 166 -8.54 7.15 -17.35
C ILE A 166 -9.65 8.09 -16.87
N ALA A 167 -9.99 9.11 -17.64
CA ALA A 167 -11.05 10.06 -17.28
C ALA A 167 -12.42 9.38 -17.13
N SER A 168 -12.73 8.39 -17.97
CA SER A 168 -13.98 7.61 -17.85
C SER A 168 -13.99 6.77 -16.58
N TRP A 169 -12.86 6.20 -16.20
CA TRP A 169 -12.69 5.45 -14.95
C TRP A 169 -12.83 6.36 -13.73
N ASP A 170 -12.21 7.54 -13.73
CA ASP A 170 -12.33 8.53 -12.65
C ASP A 170 -13.77 8.99 -12.44
N MET A 171 -14.50 9.24 -13.52
CA MET A 171 -15.92 9.57 -13.44
C MET A 171 -16.75 8.42 -12.91
N PHE A 172 -16.45 7.19 -13.33
CA PHE A 172 -17.13 6.00 -12.83
C PHE A 172 -16.87 5.78 -11.34
N THR A 173 -15.62 5.83 -10.88
CA THR A 173 -15.26 5.64 -9.47
C THR A 173 -15.88 6.74 -8.62
N ALA A 174 -15.78 8.02 -9.01
CA ALA A 174 -16.44 9.11 -8.30
C ALA A 174 -17.96 8.88 -8.18
N THR A 175 -18.61 8.38 -9.23
CA THR A 175 -20.04 8.07 -9.21
C THR A 175 -20.36 6.87 -8.31
N ALA A 176 -19.66 5.75 -8.49
CA ALA A 176 -19.85 4.53 -7.74
C ALA A 176 -19.59 4.71 -6.23
N LEU A 177 -18.65 5.59 -5.89
CA LEU A 177 -18.26 5.90 -4.50
C LEU A 177 -19.18 6.96 -3.86
N SER A 178 -19.95 7.71 -4.65
CA SER A 178 -20.97 8.65 -4.17
C SER A 178 -22.36 8.02 -3.95
N ALA A 179 -22.57 6.78 -4.42
CA ALA A 179 -23.82 6.07 -4.22
C ALA A 179 -23.99 5.74 -2.72
N PRO A 180 -25.18 5.98 -2.12
CA PRO A 180 -25.43 5.56 -0.74
C PRO A 180 -25.18 4.05 -0.63
N LEU A 181 -24.44 3.63 0.40
CA LEU A 181 -24.40 2.22 0.78
C LEU A 181 -25.83 1.78 1.02
N GLY A 182 -26.41 1.07 0.05
CA GLY A 182 -27.70 0.44 0.22
C GLY A 182 -27.61 -0.40 1.49
N THR A 183 -28.54 -0.19 2.42
CA THR A 183 -28.71 -1.03 3.60
C THR A 183 -29.00 -2.45 3.13
N ALA A 184 -27.96 -3.23 2.88
CA ALA A 184 -28.05 -4.67 2.79
C ALA A 184 -28.32 -5.15 4.22
N ALA A 185 -29.60 -5.26 4.55
CA ALA A 185 -30.04 -5.96 5.73
C ALA A 185 -29.44 -7.37 5.69
N LEU A 186 -28.51 -7.66 6.60
CA LEU A 186 -28.15 -9.01 6.99
C LEU A 186 -29.41 -9.62 7.63
N ASN A 187 -30.24 -10.25 6.81
CA ASN A 187 -31.19 -11.23 7.31
C ASN A 187 -30.39 -12.50 7.63
N VAL A 188 -30.00 -12.64 8.90
CA VAL A 188 -29.73 -13.94 9.53
C VAL A 188 -30.93 -14.28 10.39
#